data_AF-A0A849WVP1-F1
#
_entry.id   AF-A0A849WVP1-F1
#
_cell.length_a   1.000
_cell.length_b   1.000
_cell.length_c   1.000
_cell.angle_alpha   90.00
_cell.angle_beta   90.00
_cell.angle_gamma   90.00
#
_symmetry.space_group_name_H-M   'P 1'
#
loop_
_entity.id
_entity.type
_entity.pdbx_description
1 polymer ?
#
loop_
_entity_poly.entity_id
_entity_poly.type
_entity_poly.pdbx_seq_one_letter_code
_entity_poly.pdbx_strand_id
1 'polypeptide(L)'
;MWPTLRSGYRVSYFPVSSHELEPGDVVVIQGRGRSGEPLLLVHRILDRVGPFFLEAGDNSFSATLITPESVLGRVVSAEPPSGASVEVRRVIPSGLRYRAFRQAAHAFVYAHELKDRLVGGVKSPLLWKASVAWRKGLQVLGLQVPVIPPRH
;
A
#
# COMPACT_ATOMS: atom_id res chain seq x y z
N MET A 1 -7.87 3.95 21.43
CA MET A 1 -7.49 4.75 20.24
C MET A 1 -6.00 4.51 20.02
N TRP A 2 -5.57 4.10 18.82
CA TRP A 2 -4.16 3.77 18.55
C TRP A 2 -3.28 5.03 18.65
N PRO A 3 -2.00 4.94 19.04
CA PRO A 3 -1.08 6.04 18.87
C PRO A 3 -0.83 6.22 17.37
N THR A 4 -1.69 7.00 16.74
CA THR A 4 -1.52 7.38 15.34
C THR A 4 -0.33 8.31 15.25
N LEU A 5 0.69 7.92 14.49
CA LEU A 5 1.78 8.82 14.17
C LEU A 5 1.24 10.00 13.36
N ARG A 6 1.62 11.22 13.77
CA ARG A 6 1.16 12.46 13.13
C ARG A 6 2.32 13.18 12.47
N SER A 7 1.97 14.09 11.56
CA SER A 7 2.94 15.04 11.03
C SER A 7 3.66 15.78 12.17
N GLY A 8 4.97 15.97 12.01
CA GLY A 8 5.84 16.59 13.01
C GLY A 8 6.43 15.63 14.04
N TYR A 9 6.04 14.35 14.05
CA TYR A 9 6.69 13.34 14.89
C TYR A 9 8.08 13.03 14.32
N ARG A 10 9.06 12.87 15.21
CA ARG A 10 10.37 12.30 14.86
C ARG A 10 10.30 10.80 15.10
N VAL A 11 10.81 9.99 14.17
CA VAL A 11 10.77 8.53 14.30
C VAL A 11 12.18 7.97 14.31
N SER A 12 12.41 6.99 15.17
CA SER A 12 13.62 6.18 15.14
C SER A 12 13.27 4.82 14.55
N TYR A 13 14.09 4.34 13.62
CA TYR A 13 13.91 3.05 12.96
C TYR A 13 15.23 2.29 12.88
N PHE A 14 15.15 0.97 12.77
CA PHE A 14 16.30 0.11 12.51
C PHE A 14 16.12 -0.63 11.19
N PRO A 15 17.19 -0.84 10.41
CA PRO A 15 17.14 -1.70 9.23
C PRO A 15 16.69 -3.10 9.62
N VAL A 16 15.77 -3.67 8.85
CA VAL A 16 15.21 -5.01 9.12
C VAL A 16 15.10 -5.76 7.81
N SER A 17 15.31 -7.08 7.82
CA SER A 17 15.09 -7.89 6.63
C SER A 17 13.61 -7.89 6.27
N SER A 18 13.31 -7.84 4.97
CA SER A 18 11.92 -7.90 4.51
C SER A 18 11.21 -9.19 4.91
N HIS A 19 11.94 -10.28 5.16
CA HIS A 19 11.35 -11.54 5.64
C HIS A 19 10.88 -11.46 7.09
N GLU A 20 11.44 -10.57 7.89
CA GLU A 20 11.07 -10.38 9.30
C GLU A 20 9.88 -9.42 9.47
N LEU A 21 9.47 -8.73 8.41
CA LEU A 21 8.35 -7.77 8.42
C LEU A 21 6.99 -8.49 8.46
N GLU A 22 6.11 -8.05 9.34
CA GLU A 22 4.78 -8.65 9.51
C GLU A 22 3.66 -7.61 9.38
N PRO A 23 2.45 -8.03 9.02
CA PRO A 23 1.28 -7.18 9.13
C PRO A 23 1.19 -6.52 10.52
N GLY A 24 0.90 -5.23 10.51
CA GLY A 24 0.82 -4.38 11.68
C GLY A 24 2.12 -3.66 12.04
N ASP A 25 3.25 -4.03 11.44
CA ASP A 25 4.51 -3.30 11.61
C ASP A 25 4.41 -1.90 11.02
N VAL A 26 5.03 -0.94 11.71
CA VAL A 26 5.22 0.42 11.20
C VAL A 26 6.62 0.50 10.60
N VAL A 27 6.71 0.94 9.36
CA VAL A 27 7.93 0.94 8.57
C VAL A 27 8.22 2.32 8.00
N VAL A 28 9.49 2.59 7.76
CA VAL A 28 9.94 3.73 6.95
C VAL A 28 10.14 3.24 5.53
N ILE A 29 9.54 3.95 4.57
CA ILE A 29 9.56 3.60 3.15
C ILE A 29 10.17 4.77 2.38
N GLN A 30 11.01 4.45 1.39
CA GLN A 30 11.45 5.42 0.41
C GLN A 30 10.37 5.61 -0.66
N GLY A 31 9.73 6.78 -0.65
CA GLY A 31 8.70 7.18 -1.60
C GLY A 31 9.13 8.39 -2.45
N ARG A 32 8.16 8.95 -3.17
CA ARG A 32 8.30 10.21 -3.90
C ARG A 32 7.18 11.16 -3.50
N GLY A 33 7.53 12.42 -3.31
CA GLY A 33 6.56 13.49 -3.10
C GLY A 33 5.82 13.84 -4.39
N ARG A 34 4.91 14.82 -4.29
CA ARG A 34 4.05 15.22 -5.41
C ARG A 34 4.83 15.78 -6.60
N SER A 35 5.99 16.37 -6.35
CA SER A 35 6.86 16.94 -7.39
C SER A 35 7.95 15.95 -7.83
N GLY A 36 7.87 14.69 -7.39
CA GLY A 36 8.82 13.63 -7.74
C GLY A 36 10.09 13.61 -6.89
N GLU A 37 10.22 14.51 -5.92
CA GLU A 37 11.32 14.56 -4.97
C GLU A 37 11.33 13.31 -4.07
N PRO A 38 12.50 12.76 -3.71
CA PRO A 38 12.57 11.69 -2.73
C PRO A 38 11.93 12.11 -1.40
N LEU A 39 11.06 11.27 -0.86
CA LEU A 39 10.38 11.51 0.41
C LEU A 39 10.39 10.24 1.24
N LEU A 40 10.62 10.38 2.55
CA LEU A 40 10.46 9.27 3.49
C LEU A 40 9.03 9.27 4.01
N LEU A 41 8.40 8.11 3.95
CA LEU A 41 7.04 7.87 4.42
C LEU A 41 7.06 6.92 5.61
N VAL A 42 6.19 7.16 6.58
CA VAL A 42 6.03 6.29 7.76
C VAL A 42 4.65 5.66 7.72
N HIS A 43 4.58 4.43 7.25
CA HIS A 43 3.31 3.74 7.02
C HIS A 43 3.28 2.40 7.74
N ARG A 44 2.10 1.80 7.81
CA ARG A 44 1.87 0.50 8.42
C ARG A 44 1.70 -0.56 7.34
N ILE A 45 2.35 -1.69 7.52
CA ILE A 45 2.08 -2.88 6.70
C ILE A 45 0.71 -3.42 7.10
N LEU A 46 -0.20 -3.48 6.15
CA LEU A 46 -1.55 -4.00 6.33
C LEU A 46 -1.61 -5.49 6.06
N ASP A 47 -0.89 -5.95 5.02
CA ASP A 47 -0.83 -7.36 4.64
C ASP A 47 0.36 -7.67 3.72
N ARG A 48 0.61 -8.96 3.46
CA ARG A 48 1.46 -9.45 2.36
C ARG A 48 0.58 -9.96 1.23
N VAL A 49 0.78 -9.43 0.02
CA VAL A 49 -0.02 -9.78 -1.16
C VAL A 49 0.91 -10.22 -2.29
N GLY A 50 1.06 -11.53 -2.46
CA GLY A 50 2.07 -12.09 -3.36
C GLY A 50 3.48 -11.67 -2.91
N PRO A 51 4.33 -11.14 -3.81
CA PRO A 51 5.66 -10.63 -3.47
C PRO A 51 5.66 -9.22 -2.87
N PHE A 52 4.50 -8.57 -2.74
CA PHE A 52 4.38 -7.18 -2.32
C PHE A 52 3.90 -7.03 -0.88
N PHE A 53 4.20 -5.88 -0.28
CA PHE A 53 3.52 -5.41 0.92
C PHE A 53 2.37 -4.48 0.56
N LEU A 54 1.21 -4.70 1.18
CA LEU A 54 0.15 -3.70 1.20
C LEU A 54 0.40 -2.76 2.38
N GLU A 55 0.50 -1.48 2.13
CA GLU A 55 0.80 -0.48 3.15
C GLU A 55 -0.25 0.64 3.16
N ALA A 56 -0.44 1.27 4.32
CA ALA A 56 -1.11 2.56 4.40
C ALA A 56 -0.59 3.40 5.59
N GLY A 57 -0.61 4.73 5.43
CA GLY A 57 -0.54 5.63 6.59
C GLY A 57 -1.74 5.43 7.52
N ASP A 58 -1.55 5.59 8.83
CA ASP A 58 -2.59 5.31 9.84
C ASP A 58 -3.88 6.13 9.63
N ASN A 59 -3.76 7.36 9.12
CA ASN A 59 -4.88 8.24 8.77
C ASN A 59 -5.19 8.29 7.27
N SER A 60 -4.56 7.44 6.46
CA SER A 60 -4.75 7.46 5.02
C SER A 60 -6.14 6.94 4.63
N PHE A 61 -6.68 7.53 3.56
CA PHE A 61 -7.88 7.04 2.88
C PHE A 61 -7.54 6.09 1.72
N SER A 62 -6.26 5.83 1.49
CA SER A 62 -5.75 4.94 0.46
C SER A 62 -4.68 4.00 1.01
N ALA A 63 -4.49 2.88 0.33
CA ALA A 63 -3.40 1.94 0.54
C ALA A 63 -2.64 1.73 -0.78
N THR A 64 -1.37 1.36 -0.69
CA THR A 64 -0.50 1.13 -1.85
C THR A 64 0.16 -0.24 -1.74
N LEU A 65 0.46 -0.85 -2.89
CA LEU A 65 1.36 -1.99 -2.95
C LEU A 65 2.79 -1.50 -3.16
N ILE A 66 3.71 -1.96 -2.32
CA ILE A 66 5.13 -1.64 -2.42
C ILE A 66 5.96 -2.91 -2.52
N THR A 67 7.14 -2.79 -3.12
CA THR A 67 8.11 -3.89 -3.12
C THR A 67 8.87 -3.92 -1.79
N PRO A 68 9.38 -5.08 -1.39
CA PRO A 68 10.18 -5.20 -0.17
C PRO A 68 11.40 -4.26 -0.10
N GLU A 69 12.00 -3.95 -1.25
CA GLU A 69 13.22 -3.15 -1.35
C GLU A 69 13.00 -1.66 -1.08
N SER A 70 11.74 -1.19 -1.11
CA SER A 70 11.43 0.20 -0.76
C SER A 70 11.38 0.44 0.75
N VAL A 71 11.38 -0.63 1.56
CA VAL A 71 11.35 -0.54 3.02
C VAL A 71 12.76 -0.34 3.56
N LEU A 72 12.98 0.78 4.25
CA LEU A 72 14.26 1.12 4.86
C LEU A 72 14.45 0.47 6.23
N GLY A 73 13.35 0.23 6.96
CA GLY A 73 13.40 -0.37 8.28
C GLY A 73 12.09 -0.31 9.05
N ARG A 74 12.09 -0.89 10.26
CA ARG A 74 10.95 -0.89 11.18
C ARG A 74 11.10 0.24 12.20
N VAL A 75 10.03 0.99 12.43
CA VAL A 75 9.96 2.05 13.44
C VAL A 75 9.87 1.41 14.84
N VAL A 76 10.72 1.86 15.77
CA VAL A 76 10.75 1.38 17.17
C VAL A 76 10.16 2.38 18.14
N SER A 77 10.38 3.66 17.88
CA SER A 77 9.90 4.74 18.73
C SER A 77 9.56 5.96 17.90
N ALA A 78 8.67 6.76 18.43
CA ALA A 78 8.38 8.08 17.89
C ALA A 78 8.42 9.12 19.00
N GLU A 79 8.77 10.34 18.67
CA GLU A 79 8.80 11.47 19.59
C GLU A 79 7.88 12.57 19.02
N PRO A 80 6.77 12.88 19.69
CA PRO A 80 5.94 14.01 19.33
C PRO A 80 6.70 15.33 19.59
N PRO A 81 6.26 16.46 19.02
CA PRO A 81 6.84 17.77 19.31
C PRO A 81 6.83 18.15 20.80
N SER A 82 6.00 17.51 21.62
CA SER A 82 5.95 17.67 23.07
C SER A 82 7.07 16.94 23.83
N GLY A 83 7.92 16.16 23.16
CA GLY A 83 9.19 15.62 23.69
C GLY A 83 9.14 14.25 24.36
N ALA A 84 7.97 13.75 24.77
CA ALA A 84 7.87 12.44 25.41
C ALA A 84 7.82 11.30 24.37
N SER A 85 8.86 10.47 24.32
CA SER A 85 8.90 9.32 23.39
C SER A 85 7.74 8.35 23.65
N VAL A 86 7.13 7.89 22.56
CA VAL A 86 6.06 6.89 22.52
C VAL A 86 6.56 5.63 21.84
N GLU A 87 6.28 4.50 22.48
CA GLU A 87 6.52 3.18 21.89
C GLU A 87 5.56 2.96 20.71
N VAL A 88 6.11 2.57 19.56
CA VAL A 88 5.31 2.26 18.38
C VAL A 88 4.95 0.79 18.39
N ARG A 89 3.74 0.48 18.86
CA ARG A 89 3.26 -0.89 18.95
C ARG A 89 2.86 -1.45 17.59
N ARG A 90 3.16 -2.73 17.40
CA ARG A 90 2.62 -3.53 16.29
C ARG A 90 1.14 -3.77 16.51
N VAL A 91 0.31 -3.35 15.56
CA VAL A 91 -1.14 -3.50 15.62
C VAL A 91 -1.65 -3.87 14.25
N ILE A 92 -2.37 -5.00 14.13
CA ILE A 92 -2.96 -5.44 12.87
C ILE A 92 -4.32 -4.75 12.69
N PRO A 93 -4.50 -3.89 11.67
CA PRO A 93 -5.78 -3.21 11.47
C PRO A 93 -6.85 -4.19 10.96
N SER A 94 -7.97 -4.33 11.68
CA SER A 94 -9.06 -5.28 11.34
C SER A 94 -10.38 -4.62 10.93
N GLY A 95 -10.44 -3.29 10.88
CA GLY A 95 -11.62 -2.53 10.49
C GLY A 95 -12.10 -2.81 9.06
N LEU A 96 -13.39 -2.54 8.77
CA LEU A 96 -14.00 -2.78 7.45
C LEU A 96 -13.20 -2.16 6.30
N ARG A 97 -12.70 -0.93 6.49
CA ARG A 97 -11.83 -0.23 5.52
C ARG A 97 -10.59 -1.04 5.16
N TYR A 98 -9.87 -1.56 6.15
CA TYR A 98 -8.63 -2.31 5.93
C TYR A 98 -8.89 -3.68 5.29
N ARG A 99 -10.00 -4.33 5.65
CA ARG A 99 -10.47 -5.54 4.97
C ARG A 99 -10.75 -5.27 3.49
N ALA A 100 -11.38 -4.14 3.16
CA ALA A 100 -11.64 -3.75 1.78
C ALA A 100 -10.34 -3.49 0.99
N PHE A 101 -9.37 -2.77 1.56
CA PHE A 101 -8.05 -2.58 0.92
C PHE A 101 -7.35 -3.91 0.65
N ARG A 102 -7.33 -4.80 1.63
CA ARG A 102 -6.75 -6.13 1.51
C ARG A 102 -7.37 -6.92 0.36
N GLN A 103 -8.70 -7.00 0.31
CA GLN A 103 -9.41 -7.73 -0.73
C GLN A 103 -9.14 -7.15 -2.12
N ALA A 104 -9.17 -5.82 -2.25
CA ALA A 104 -8.88 -5.14 -3.52
C ALA A 104 -7.44 -5.40 -4.00
N ALA A 105 -6.46 -5.38 -3.09
CA ALA A 105 -5.07 -5.65 -3.40
C ALA A 105 -4.86 -7.10 -3.87
N HIS A 106 -5.44 -8.10 -3.18
CA HIS A 106 -5.37 -9.50 -3.61
C HIS A 106 -6.01 -9.70 -4.99
N ALA A 107 -7.18 -9.12 -5.23
CA ALA A 107 -7.84 -9.22 -6.53
C ALA A 107 -6.99 -8.59 -7.65
N PHE A 108 -6.36 -7.45 -7.38
CA PHE A 108 -5.47 -6.76 -8.32
C PHE A 108 -4.25 -7.62 -8.68
N VAL A 109 -3.52 -8.13 -7.69
CA VAL A 109 -2.30 -8.95 -7.91
C VAL A 109 -2.67 -10.24 -8.64
N TYR A 110 -3.72 -10.94 -8.21
CA TYR A 110 -4.19 -12.15 -8.87
C TYR A 110 -4.57 -11.90 -10.34
N ALA A 111 -5.33 -10.84 -10.61
CA ALA A 111 -5.72 -10.50 -11.97
C ALA A 111 -4.50 -10.18 -12.87
N HIS A 112 -3.48 -9.53 -12.32
CA HIS A 112 -2.23 -9.25 -13.03
C HIS A 112 -1.44 -10.53 -13.32
N GLU A 113 -1.27 -11.40 -12.33
CA GLU A 113 -0.59 -12.70 -12.54
C GLU A 113 -1.32 -13.57 -13.57
N LEU A 114 -2.65 -13.62 -13.50
CA LEU A 114 -3.48 -14.35 -14.46
C LEU A 114 -3.32 -13.76 -15.88
N LYS A 115 -3.33 -12.43 -16.00
CA LYS A 115 -3.07 -11.74 -17.28
C LYS A 115 -1.71 -12.14 -17.83
N ASP A 116 -0.65 -12.02 -17.03
CA ASP A 116 0.72 -12.28 -17.48
C ASP A 116 0.90 -13.74 -17.94
N ARG A 117 0.21 -14.69 -17.28
CA ARG A 117 0.15 -16.10 -17.71
C ARG A 117 -0.58 -16.30 -19.04
N LEU A 118 -1.66 -15.56 -19.28
CA LEU A 118 -2.53 -15.75 -20.45
C LEU A 118 -2.03 -15.05 -21.71
N VAL A 119 -1.44 -13.85 -21.58
CA VAL A 119 -1.05 -13.03 -22.75
C VAL A 119 0.45 -12.81 -22.88
N GLY A 120 1.25 -13.30 -21.93
CA GLY A 120 2.69 -13.09 -21.88
C GLY A 120 3.06 -11.69 -21.35
N GLY A 121 4.14 -11.61 -20.57
CA GLY A 121 4.56 -10.39 -19.85
C GLY A 121 5.09 -9.23 -20.71
N VAL A 122 4.87 -9.24 -22.04
CA VAL A 122 5.47 -8.28 -22.96
C VAL A 122 4.47 -7.17 -23.28
N LYS A 123 4.58 -6.07 -22.53
CA LYS A 123 3.97 -4.73 -22.72
C LYS A 123 2.48 -4.53 -22.34
N SER A 124 2.25 -4.22 -21.06
CA SER A 124 1.82 -2.88 -20.59
C SER A 124 0.87 -2.96 -19.37
N PRO A 125 1.08 -2.14 -18.30
CA PRO A 125 0.33 -2.25 -17.04
C PRO A 125 -1.05 -1.59 -17.01
N LEU A 126 -1.50 -0.91 -18.08
CA LEU A 126 -2.67 0.01 -18.00
C LEU A 126 -3.70 -0.08 -19.13
N LEU A 127 -3.61 -1.06 -20.04
CA LEU A 127 -4.46 -1.10 -21.26
C LEU A 127 -5.39 -2.32 -21.38
N TRP A 128 -5.76 -2.97 -20.28
CA TRP A 128 -6.97 -3.78 -20.28
C TRP A 128 -8.18 -2.92 -19.90
N LYS A 129 -8.82 -2.36 -20.93
CA LYS A 129 -10.19 -1.82 -20.83
C LYS A 129 -11.09 -2.93 -20.28
N ALA A 130 -11.98 -2.61 -19.34
CA ALA A 130 -12.96 -3.52 -18.74
C ALA A 130 -13.75 -4.36 -19.78
N SER A 131 -13.84 -3.90 -21.03
CA SER A 131 -14.45 -4.61 -22.15
C SER A 131 -13.77 -5.92 -22.56
N VAL A 132 -12.46 -6.10 -22.33
CA VAL A 132 -11.75 -7.33 -22.70
C VAL A 132 -11.99 -8.44 -21.68
N ALA A 133 -12.10 -8.08 -20.40
CA ALA A 133 -12.45 -9.02 -19.33
C ALA A 133 -13.88 -9.56 -19.47
N TRP A 134 -14.82 -8.71 -19.90
CA TRP A 134 -16.19 -9.11 -20.22
C TRP A 134 -16.25 -10.19 -21.32
N ARG A 135 -15.46 -10.05 -22.40
CA ARG A 135 -15.41 -11.04 -23.50
C ARG A 135 -14.81 -12.39 -23.11
N LYS A 136 -14.10 -12.47 -21.97
CA LYS A 136 -13.49 -13.71 -21.46
C LYS A 136 -14.27 -14.33 -20.29
N GLY A 137 -15.47 -13.84 -19.98
CA GLY A 137 -16.33 -14.39 -18.92
C GLY A 137 -15.84 -14.10 -17.50
N LEU A 138 -14.87 -13.19 -17.35
CA LEU A 138 -14.36 -12.77 -16.04
C LEU A 138 -15.17 -11.57 -15.56
N GLN A 139 -16.02 -11.76 -14.55
CA GLN A 139 -16.68 -10.66 -13.85
C GLN A 139 -15.63 -9.84 -13.11
N VAL A 140 -15.24 -8.70 -13.68
CA VAL A 140 -14.42 -7.71 -12.99
C VAL A 140 -15.33 -6.93 -12.05
N LEU A 141 -15.24 -7.23 -10.76
CA LEU A 141 -15.79 -6.39 -9.70
C LEU A 141 -15.03 -5.05 -9.68
N GLY A 142 -15.57 -4.08 -10.42
CA GLY A 142 -15.49 -2.64 -10.21
C GLY A 142 -14.11 -2.00 -10.05
N LEU A 143 -13.60 -1.38 -11.14
CA LEU A 143 -12.71 -0.22 -11.04
C LEU A 143 -13.54 1.04 -11.31
N GLN A 144 -13.59 1.97 -10.35
CA GLN A 144 -14.10 3.32 -10.61
C GLN A 144 -13.15 4.03 -11.59
N VAL A 145 -13.68 4.48 -12.73
CA VAL A 145 -12.95 5.28 -13.73
C VAL A 145 -13.60 6.67 -13.78
N PRO A 146 -12.82 7.77 -13.81
CA PRO A 146 -13.37 9.11 -13.93
C PRO A 146 -14.11 9.29 -15.27
N VAL A 147 -15.33 9.83 -15.19
CA VAL A 147 -16.16 10.17 -16.35
C VAL A 147 -15.74 11.55 -16.86
N ILE A 148 -15.30 11.62 -18.11
CA ILE A 148 -15.15 12.89 -18.84
C ILE A 148 -16.47 13.10 -19.60
N PRO A 149 -17.27 14.14 -19.27
CA PRO A 149 -18.49 14.40 -20.03
C PRO A 149 -18.15 14.88 -21.45
N PRO A 150 -19.03 14.60 -22.44
CA PRO A 150 -18.79 15.04 -23.81
C PRO A 150 -18.70 16.56 -23.88
N ARG A 151 -17.69 17.06 -24.60
CA ARG A 151 -17.59 18.48 -24.93
C ARG A 151 -18.61 18.80 -26.02
N HIS A 152 -19.38 19.87 -25.81
CA HIS A 152 -20.20 20.50 -26.83
C HIS A 152 -19.31 21.16 -27.90
#